data_AF-A0A9E4F0K2-F1
#
_entry.id   AF-A0A9E4F0K2-F1
#
_cell.length_a   1.000
_cell.length_b   1.000
_cell.length_c   1.000
_cell.angle_alpha   90.00
_cell.angle_beta   90.00
_cell.angle_gamma   90.00
#
_symmetry.space_group_name_H-M   'P 1'
#
loop_
_entity.id
_entity.type
_entity.pdbx_description
1 polymer ?
#
loop_
_entity_poly.entity_id
_entity_poly.type
_entity_poly.pdbx_seq_one_letter_code
_entity_poly.pdbx_strand_id
1 'polypeptide(L)'
;MNPISTGKQYSNVKDLVNATAKDAEFKRNFEEEFNARKLVRMLSSARAARGITQTELARKLGYGQPRISKIENSRDDSLRVRDIVDYAKALEINIAFHITGGKRNAADEIKFHAFEMKRKLEELAELADGDAQLIRGISHFFGEAFFNVTNMIVEAAEKLPTPDDDTILDVFAVFSSSKSDVEEGQREKELNHG
;
A
#
# COMPACT_ATOMS: atom_id res chain seq x y z
N MET A 1 -42.99 -17.49 -9.89
CA MET A 1 -41.81 -16.69 -9.50
C MET A 1 -40.58 -17.36 -10.08
N ASN A 2 -39.91 -16.74 -11.05
CA ASN A 2 -38.63 -17.25 -11.58
C ASN A 2 -37.47 -16.72 -10.72
N PRO A 3 -36.44 -17.53 -10.42
CA PRO A 3 -35.29 -17.08 -9.65
C PRO A 3 -34.43 -16.13 -10.48
N ILE A 4 -33.98 -15.04 -9.86
CA ILE A 4 -33.04 -14.08 -10.45
C ILE A 4 -31.68 -14.77 -10.57
N SER A 5 -31.20 -14.93 -11.80
CA SER A 5 -29.85 -15.42 -12.09
C SER A 5 -28.82 -14.50 -11.42
N THR A 6 -28.05 -15.03 -10.47
CA THR A 6 -26.97 -14.33 -9.79
C THR A 6 -25.80 -14.15 -10.77
N GLY A 7 -25.74 -13.00 -11.42
CA GLY A 7 -24.62 -12.62 -12.28
C GLY A 7 -23.30 -12.64 -11.51
N LYS A 8 -22.24 -13.19 -12.12
CA LYS A 8 -20.90 -13.25 -11.55
C LYS A 8 -20.40 -11.83 -11.26
N GLN A 9 -20.11 -11.53 -9.99
CA GLN A 9 -19.53 -10.24 -9.57
C GLN A 9 -18.01 -10.26 -9.76
N TYR A 10 -17.46 -9.12 -10.19
CA TYR A 10 -16.03 -8.91 -10.37
C TYR A 10 -15.58 -7.74 -9.49
N SER A 11 -14.40 -7.87 -8.87
CA SER A 11 -13.85 -6.87 -7.94
C SER A 11 -13.34 -5.62 -8.65
N ASN A 12 -13.03 -5.71 -9.95
CA ASN A 12 -12.63 -4.57 -10.77
C ASN A 12 -12.99 -4.76 -12.26
N VAL A 13 -12.96 -3.66 -13.01
CA VAL A 13 -13.33 -3.61 -14.43
C VAL A 13 -12.37 -4.41 -15.31
N LYS A 14 -11.08 -4.50 -14.93
CA LYS A 14 -10.10 -5.30 -15.67
C LYS A 14 -10.48 -6.78 -15.65
N ASP A 15 -10.88 -7.29 -14.48
CA ASP A 15 -11.30 -8.69 -14.32
C ASP A 15 -12.59 -8.98 -15.09
N LEU A 16 -13.54 -8.03 -15.10
CA LEU A 16 -14.76 -8.13 -15.90
C LEU A 16 -14.42 -8.24 -17.41
N VAL A 17 -13.58 -7.35 -17.93
CA VAL A 17 -13.20 -7.35 -19.35
C VAL A 17 -12.45 -8.63 -19.71
N ASN A 18 -11.52 -9.06 -18.86
CA ASN A 18 -10.77 -10.31 -19.08
C ASN A 18 -11.67 -11.55 -19.11
N ALA A 19 -12.73 -11.57 -18.29
CA ALA A 19 -13.66 -12.68 -18.20
C ALA A 19 -14.79 -12.66 -19.25
N THR A 20 -15.13 -11.49 -19.80
CA THR A 20 -16.29 -11.34 -20.71
C THR A 20 -15.93 -11.06 -22.16
N ALA A 21 -14.77 -10.45 -22.43
CA ALA A 21 -14.32 -10.23 -23.80
C ALA A 21 -13.90 -11.56 -24.46
N LYS A 22 -14.36 -11.79 -25.68
CA LYS A 22 -13.98 -12.97 -26.48
C LYS A 22 -12.82 -12.68 -27.43
N ASP A 23 -12.63 -11.41 -27.78
CA ASP A 23 -11.60 -10.96 -28.70
C ASP A 23 -10.28 -10.66 -27.96
N ALA A 24 -9.21 -11.34 -28.39
CA ALA A 24 -7.87 -11.18 -27.84
C ALA A 24 -7.26 -9.82 -28.20
N GLU A 25 -7.58 -9.27 -29.37
CA GLU A 25 -7.09 -7.95 -29.79
C GLU A 25 -7.72 -6.85 -28.93
N PHE A 26 -9.04 -6.90 -28.73
CA PHE A 26 -9.72 -6.02 -27.79
C PHE A 26 -9.15 -6.09 -26.37
N LYS A 27 -8.89 -7.29 -25.83
CA LYS A 27 -8.30 -7.45 -24.49
C LYS A 27 -6.95 -6.77 -24.39
N ARG A 28 -6.07 -6.99 -25.38
CA ARG A 28 -4.74 -6.37 -25.43
C ARG A 28 -4.85 -4.86 -25.48
N ASN A 29 -5.65 -4.32 -26.41
CA ASN A 29 -5.81 -2.87 -26.57
C ASN A 29 -6.42 -2.23 -25.31
N PHE A 30 -7.40 -2.90 -24.68
CA PHE A 30 -7.96 -2.45 -23.40
C PHE A 30 -6.90 -2.43 -22.30
N GLU A 31 -6.11 -3.49 -22.17
CA GLU A 31 -5.07 -3.58 -21.14
C GLU A 31 -3.95 -2.55 -21.35
N GLU A 32 -3.55 -2.31 -22.60
CA GLU A 32 -2.60 -1.26 -22.97
C GLU A 32 -3.13 0.13 -22.59
N GLU A 33 -4.35 0.48 -22.98
CA GLU A 33 -4.97 1.77 -22.62
C GLU A 33 -5.22 1.92 -21.11
N PHE A 34 -5.63 0.82 -20.45
CA PHE A 34 -5.82 0.81 -19.01
C PHE A 34 -4.50 1.00 -18.27
N ASN A 35 -3.42 0.39 -18.72
CA ASN A 35 -2.11 0.56 -18.09
C ASN A 35 -1.52 1.94 -18.39
N ALA A 36 -1.75 2.47 -19.59
CA ALA A 36 -1.24 3.78 -20.02
C ALA A 36 -1.86 4.98 -19.30
N ARG A 37 -2.95 4.79 -18.52
CA ARG A 37 -3.67 5.86 -17.82
C ARG A 37 -3.74 5.63 -16.31
N LYS A 38 -2.86 4.81 -15.76
CA LYS A 38 -2.92 4.39 -14.35
C LYS A 38 -2.75 5.58 -13.41
N LEU A 39 -1.75 6.41 -13.63
CA LEU A 39 -1.48 7.59 -12.80
C LEU A 39 -2.60 8.63 -12.97
N VAL A 40 -3.02 8.92 -14.20
CA VAL A 40 -4.14 9.83 -14.47
C VAL A 40 -5.41 9.38 -13.76
N ARG A 41 -5.76 8.08 -13.80
CA ARG A 41 -6.92 7.55 -13.06
C ARG A 41 -6.77 7.72 -11.56
N MET A 42 -5.58 7.47 -11.00
CA MET A 42 -5.34 7.66 -9.56
C MET A 42 -5.58 9.11 -9.14
N LEU A 43 -5.10 10.09 -9.91
CA LEU A 43 -5.32 11.51 -9.66
C LEU A 43 -6.81 11.89 -9.74
N SER A 44 -7.50 11.43 -10.79
CA SER A 44 -8.95 11.65 -10.97
C SER A 44 -9.78 11.02 -9.85
N SER A 45 -9.44 9.80 -9.43
CA SER A 45 -10.10 9.11 -8.32
C SER A 45 -9.83 9.82 -6.99
N ALA A 46 -8.60 10.29 -6.74
CA ALA A 46 -8.27 11.05 -5.53
C ALA A 46 -9.04 12.37 -5.45
N ARG A 47 -9.24 13.04 -6.59
CA ARG A 47 -10.11 14.22 -6.70
C ARG A 47 -11.56 13.86 -6.39
N ALA A 48 -12.09 12.82 -7.05
CA ALA A 48 -13.48 12.40 -6.89
C ALA A 48 -13.81 11.93 -5.46
N ALA A 49 -12.89 11.23 -4.80
CA ALA A 49 -13.02 10.79 -3.41
C ALA A 49 -13.15 11.97 -2.42
N ARG A 50 -12.69 13.16 -2.80
CA ARG A 50 -12.83 14.41 -2.04
C ARG A 50 -14.06 15.22 -2.42
N GLY A 51 -14.90 14.72 -3.33
CA GLY A 51 -16.10 15.42 -3.81
C GLY A 51 -15.81 16.67 -4.65
N ILE A 52 -14.58 16.88 -5.10
CA ILE A 52 -14.18 18.08 -5.87
C ILE A 52 -14.46 17.82 -7.35
N THR A 53 -15.17 18.73 -8.02
CA THR A 53 -15.39 18.67 -9.48
C THR A 53 -14.16 19.14 -10.27
N GLN A 54 -14.09 18.83 -11.57
CA GLN A 54 -13.02 19.35 -12.43
C GLN A 54 -12.99 20.88 -12.46
N THR A 55 -14.16 21.53 -12.47
CA THR A 55 -14.29 22.99 -12.46
C THR A 55 -13.76 23.60 -11.16
N GLU A 56 -14.07 22.98 -10.03
CA GLU A 56 -13.58 23.45 -8.72
C GLU A 56 -12.08 23.25 -8.56
N LEU A 57 -11.55 22.11 -9.03
CA LEU A 57 -10.11 21.89 -9.06
C LEU A 57 -9.41 22.93 -9.95
N ALA A 58 -9.97 23.20 -11.14
CA ALA A 58 -9.45 24.22 -12.04
C ALA A 58 -9.40 25.59 -11.36
N ARG A 59 -10.50 25.98 -10.68
CA ARG A 59 -10.57 27.23 -9.92
C ARG A 59 -9.53 27.30 -8.81
N LYS A 60 -9.35 26.22 -8.03
CA LYS A 60 -8.31 26.14 -6.97
C LYS A 60 -6.90 26.35 -7.51
N LEU A 61 -6.65 25.89 -8.74
CA LEU A 61 -5.34 25.95 -9.40
C LEU A 61 -5.14 27.18 -10.29
N GLY A 62 -6.16 28.04 -10.45
CA GLY A 62 -6.11 29.16 -11.40
C GLY A 62 -6.08 28.72 -12.86
N TYR A 63 -6.65 27.55 -13.18
CA TYR A 63 -6.74 26.98 -14.52
C TYR A 63 -8.16 27.06 -15.07
N GLY A 64 -8.28 26.92 -16.40
CA GLY A 64 -9.56 26.64 -17.03
C GLY A 64 -9.94 25.16 -16.90
N GLN A 65 -11.23 24.86 -16.72
CA GLN A 65 -11.74 23.47 -16.68
C GLN A 65 -11.28 22.61 -17.88
N PRO A 66 -11.17 23.11 -19.12
CA PRO A 66 -10.66 22.32 -20.25
C PRO A 66 -9.25 21.75 -20.02
N ARG A 67 -8.41 22.44 -19.23
CA ARG A 67 -7.08 21.93 -18.88
C ARG A 67 -7.17 20.71 -17.97
N ILE A 68 -8.03 20.75 -16.95
CA ILE A 68 -8.26 19.61 -16.05
C ILE A 68 -8.85 18.44 -16.83
N SER A 69 -9.84 18.69 -17.69
CA SER A 69 -10.41 17.67 -18.57
C SER A 69 -9.34 17.04 -19.46
N LYS A 70 -8.45 17.85 -20.05
CA LYS A 70 -7.34 17.35 -20.88
C LYS A 70 -6.40 16.44 -20.09
N ILE A 71 -6.03 16.83 -18.86
CA ILE A 71 -5.17 16.03 -17.97
C ILE A 71 -5.85 14.70 -17.62
N GLU A 72 -7.13 14.72 -17.23
CA GLU A 72 -7.85 13.51 -16.81
C GLU A 72 -8.19 12.55 -17.97
N ASN A 73 -8.13 13.06 -19.21
CA ASN A 73 -8.33 12.29 -20.43
C ASN A 73 -7.04 11.86 -21.12
N SER A 74 -5.88 12.27 -20.62
CA SER A 74 -4.60 11.95 -21.26
C SER A 74 -4.01 10.61 -20.81
N ARG A 75 -2.90 10.23 -21.44
CA ARG A 75 -2.04 9.12 -21.03
C ARG A 75 -1.02 9.61 -20.01
N ASP A 76 -0.50 8.68 -19.20
CA ASP A 76 0.49 8.95 -18.16
C ASP A 76 1.79 9.52 -18.74
N ASP A 77 2.18 9.11 -19.95
CA ASP A 77 3.36 9.62 -20.68
C ASP A 77 3.26 11.10 -21.08
N SER A 78 2.06 11.67 -21.07
CA SER A 78 1.79 13.07 -21.39
C SER A 78 1.61 13.96 -20.16
N LEU A 79 1.57 13.37 -18.96
CA LEU A 79 1.51 14.11 -17.71
C LEU A 79 2.82 14.85 -17.46
N ARG A 80 2.72 16.13 -17.08
CA ARG A 80 3.87 16.87 -16.57
C ARG A 80 3.98 16.65 -15.07
N VAL A 81 5.20 16.63 -14.55
CA VAL A 81 5.46 16.62 -13.10
C VAL A 81 4.69 17.73 -12.38
N ARG A 82 4.59 18.92 -13.01
CA ARG A 82 3.79 20.04 -12.50
C ARG A 82 2.32 19.66 -12.31
N ASP A 83 1.71 18.95 -13.24
CA ASP A 83 0.29 18.58 -13.11
C ASP A 83 0.08 17.66 -11.91
N ILE A 84 1.03 16.75 -11.64
CA ILE A 84 1.01 15.86 -10.47
C ILE A 84 1.15 16.66 -9.16
N VAL A 85 2.12 17.59 -9.11
CA VAL A 85 2.36 18.46 -7.94
C VAL A 85 1.17 19.38 -7.67
N ASP A 86 0.57 19.94 -8.72
CA ASP A 86 -0.60 20.81 -8.60
C ASP A 86 -1.80 20.04 -8.01
N TYR A 87 -2.04 18.81 -8.48
CA TYR A 87 -3.04 17.93 -7.88
C TYR A 87 -2.71 17.64 -6.41
N ALA A 88 -1.44 17.34 -6.10
CA ALA A 88 -1.01 17.06 -4.74
C ALA A 88 -1.36 18.21 -3.79
N LYS A 89 -1.05 19.44 -4.21
CA LYS A 89 -1.29 20.66 -3.46
C LYS A 89 -2.79 20.95 -3.32
N ALA A 90 -3.56 20.88 -4.41
CA ALA A 90 -4.97 21.23 -4.39
C ALA A 90 -5.86 20.20 -3.65
N LEU A 91 -5.39 18.96 -3.58
CA LEU A 91 -6.06 17.86 -2.88
C LEU A 91 -5.46 17.59 -1.49
N GLU A 92 -4.39 18.26 -1.09
CA GLU A 92 -3.69 18.00 0.17
C GLU A 92 -3.34 16.51 0.32
N ILE A 93 -2.75 15.93 -0.73
CA ILE A 93 -2.22 14.56 -0.72
C ILE A 93 -0.70 14.57 -0.76
N ASN A 94 -0.10 13.63 -0.03
CA ASN A 94 1.31 13.35 -0.12
C ASN A 94 1.58 12.42 -1.32
N ILE A 95 2.55 12.80 -2.15
CA ILE A 95 3.03 11.98 -3.27
C ILE A 95 4.49 11.66 -3.03
N ALA A 96 4.83 10.38 -3.10
CA ALA A 96 6.21 9.91 -3.04
C ALA A 96 6.57 9.30 -4.40
N PHE A 97 7.68 9.76 -4.98
CA PHE A 97 8.27 9.13 -6.16
C PHE A 97 9.41 8.23 -5.72
N HIS A 98 9.30 6.95 -6.08
CA HIS A 98 10.35 5.97 -5.86
C HIS A 98 10.98 5.65 -7.21
N ILE A 99 12.21 6.12 -7.41
CA ILE A 99 13.02 5.74 -8.56
C ILE A 99 13.94 4.63 -8.09
N THR A 100 13.70 3.42 -8.58
CA THR A 100 14.52 2.26 -8.28
C THR A 100 15.42 1.95 -9.49
N GLY A 101 16.66 1.53 -9.24
CA GLY A 101 17.58 1.08 -10.28
C GLY A 101 17.36 -0.39 -10.62
N GLY A 102 17.30 -0.72 -11.91
CA GLY A 102 17.28 -2.11 -12.42
C GLY A 102 16.04 -2.95 -12.07
N LYS A 103 16.04 -4.22 -12.47
CA LYS A 103 15.04 -5.22 -12.04
C LYS A 103 15.36 -5.64 -10.60
N ARG A 104 14.80 -4.94 -9.62
CA ARG A 104 14.82 -5.41 -8.23
C ARG A 104 13.98 -6.68 -8.12
N ASN A 105 14.52 -7.69 -7.45
CA ASN A 105 13.75 -8.87 -7.09
C ASN A 105 12.96 -8.59 -5.80
N ALA A 106 12.08 -9.51 -5.40
CA ALA A 106 11.26 -9.35 -4.21
C ALA A 106 12.09 -9.09 -2.93
N ALA A 107 13.28 -9.67 -2.82
CA ALA A 107 14.14 -9.47 -1.65
C ALA A 107 14.70 -8.05 -1.57
N ASP A 108 15.05 -7.43 -2.71
CA ASP A 108 15.51 -6.04 -2.75
C ASP A 108 14.40 -5.05 -2.38
N GLU A 109 13.17 -5.31 -2.81
CA GLU A 109 11.99 -4.52 -2.43
C GLU A 109 11.67 -4.67 -0.93
N ILE A 110 11.76 -5.88 -0.38
CA ILE A 110 11.58 -6.12 1.06
C ILE A 110 12.61 -5.33 1.87
N LYS A 111 13.89 -5.36 1.48
CA LYS A 111 14.95 -4.57 2.15
C LYS A 111 14.66 -3.08 2.08
N PHE A 112 14.26 -2.58 0.92
CA PHE A 112 13.90 -1.17 0.76
C PHE A 112 12.79 -0.76 1.74
N HIS A 113 11.72 -1.55 1.83
CA HIS A 113 10.62 -1.27 2.76
C HIS A 113 11.02 -1.41 4.23
N ALA A 114 11.90 -2.36 4.57
CA ALA A 114 12.43 -2.49 5.93
C ALA A 114 13.21 -1.23 6.37
N PHE A 115 14.02 -0.65 5.47
CA PHE A 115 14.72 0.61 5.77
C PHE A 115 13.77 1.80 5.94
N GLU A 116 12.74 1.90 5.10
CA GLU A 116 11.71 2.95 5.25
C GLU A 116 10.92 2.77 6.55
N MET A 117 10.58 1.53 6.92
CA MET A 117 9.93 1.22 8.20
C MET A 117 10.80 1.66 9.37
N LYS A 118 12.09 1.30 9.36
CA LYS A 118 13.05 1.75 10.39
C LYS A 118 13.05 3.27 10.54
N ARG A 119 13.17 4.01 9.43
CA ARG A 119 13.16 5.48 9.45
C ARG A 119 11.89 6.04 10.10
N LYS A 120 10.72 5.45 9.82
CA LYS A 120 9.45 5.89 10.43
C LYS A 120 9.33 5.53 11.91
N LEU A 121 9.88 4.40 12.33
CA LEU A 121 9.95 4.05 13.74
C LEU A 121 10.87 5.03 14.51
N GLU A 122 11.99 5.43 13.90
CA GLU A 122 12.89 6.45 14.47
C GLU A 122 12.21 7.83 14.57
N GLU A 123 11.53 8.27 13.51
CA GLU A 123 10.71 9.51 13.54
C GLU A 123 9.66 9.47 14.66
N LEU A 124 8.99 8.33 14.89
CA LEU A 124 8.05 8.19 16.00
C LEU A 124 8.73 8.28 17.36
N ALA A 125 9.89 7.63 17.54
CA ALA A 125 10.63 7.68 18.78
C ALA A 125 11.08 9.11 19.13
N GLU A 126 11.51 9.88 18.13
CA GLU A 126 11.90 11.29 18.30
C GLU A 126 10.72 12.18 18.73
N LEU A 127 9.49 11.88 18.28
CA LEU A 127 8.28 12.62 18.68
C LEU A 127 7.92 12.43 20.16
N ALA A 128 8.45 11.40 20.83
CA ALA A 128 8.13 11.08 22.21
C ALA A 128 8.87 11.94 23.24
N ASP A 129 9.69 12.91 22.80
CA ASP A 129 10.61 13.68 23.65
C ASP A 129 9.93 14.29 24.89
N GLY A 130 10.20 13.70 26.05
CA GLY A 130 9.69 14.13 27.36
C GLY A 130 8.20 13.86 27.64
N ASP A 131 7.42 13.33 26.70
CA ASP A 131 5.99 13.08 26.89
C ASP A 131 5.72 11.61 27.29
N ALA A 132 5.48 11.40 28.58
CA ALA A 132 5.23 10.08 29.15
C ALA A 132 3.99 9.36 28.56
N GLN A 133 2.99 10.09 28.07
CA GLN A 133 1.82 9.50 27.43
C GLN A 133 2.16 9.04 26.01
N LEU A 134 2.87 9.86 25.24
CA LEU A 134 3.35 9.48 23.90
C LEU A 134 4.34 8.31 23.98
N ILE A 135 5.28 8.32 24.92
CA ILE A 135 6.23 7.22 25.15
C ILE A 135 5.47 5.90 25.34
N ARG A 136 4.45 5.88 26.20
CA ARG A 136 3.64 4.67 26.42
C ARG A 136 2.90 4.23 25.17
N GLY A 137 2.27 5.15 24.46
CA GLY A 137 1.53 4.85 23.23
C GLY A 137 2.43 4.29 22.12
N ILE A 138 3.59 4.91 21.91
CA ILE A 138 4.59 4.49 20.92
C ILE A 138 5.19 3.13 21.30
N SER A 139 5.50 2.91 22.59
CA SER A 139 6.00 1.61 23.07
C SER A 139 5.01 0.49 22.82
N HIS A 140 3.71 0.73 23.06
CA HIS A 140 2.66 -0.25 22.76
C HIS A 140 2.61 -0.55 21.27
N PHE A 141 2.58 0.50 20.43
CA PHE A 141 2.58 0.35 18.98
C PHE A 141 3.81 -0.41 18.47
N PHE A 142 5.01 -0.18 19.02
CA PHE A 142 6.21 -0.92 18.64
C PHE A 142 6.09 -2.42 18.93
N GLY A 143 5.52 -2.79 20.09
CA GLY A 143 5.25 -4.18 20.42
C GLY A 143 4.27 -4.84 19.44
N GLU A 144 3.16 -4.17 19.12
CA GLU A 144 2.18 -4.65 18.14
C GLU A 144 2.79 -4.77 16.74
N ALA A 145 3.55 -3.77 16.31
CA ALA A 145 4.21 -3.77 15.00
C ALA A 145 5.22 -4.91 14.88
N PHE A 146 6.01 -5.16 15.92
CA PHE A 146 6.96 -6.28 15.97
C PHE A 146 6.24 -7.62 15.81
N PHE A 147 5.17 -7.84 16.58
CA PHE A 147 4.39 -9.08 16.50
C PHE A 147 3.77 -9.29 15.11
N ASN A 148 3.16 -8.25 14.55
CA ASN A 148 2.52 -8.32 13.23
C ASN A 148 3.53 -8.59 12.10
N VAL A 149 4.68 -7.89 12.09
CA VAL A 149 5.74 -8.09 11.09
C VAL A 149 6.32 -9.51 11.21
N THR A 150 6.54 -9.99 12.43
CA THR A 150 7.07 -11.34 12.67
C THR A 150 6.09 -12.40 12.17
N ASN A 151 4.80 -12.30 12.51
CA ASN A 151 3.79 -13.25 12.04
C ASN A 151 3.67 -13.26 10.51
N MET A 152 3.72 -12.09 9.87
CA MET A 152 3.71 -12.00 8.41
C MET A 152 4.89 -12.77 7.78
N ILE A 153 6.08 -12.72 8.40
CA ILE A 153 7.26 -13.45 7.92
C ILE A 153 7.08 -14.95 8.15
N VAL A 154 6.55 -15.37 9.30
CA VAL A 154 6.26 -16.78 9.62
C VAL A 154 5.25 -17.36 8.63
N GLU A 155 4.12 -16.69 8.39
CA GLU A 155 3.10 -17.11 7.41
C GLU A 155 3.65 -17.19 5.97
N ALA A 156 4.64 -16.35 5.64
CA ALA A 156 5.34 -16.43 4.36
C ALA A 156 6.30 -17.63 4.31
N ALA A 157 7.00 -17.92 5.42
CA ALA A 157 7.91 -19.06 5.54
C ALA A 157 7.16 -20.40 5.45
N GLU A 158 5.95 -20.51 5.99
CA GLU A 158 5.09 -21.71 5.87
C GLU A 158 4.73 -22.07 4.42
N LYS A 159 4.83 -21.11 3.49
CA LYS A 159 4.57 -21.33 2.06
C LYS A 159 5.80 -21.82 1.31
N LEU A 160 6.98 -21.85 1.95
CA LEU A 160 8.17 -22.42 1.34
C LEU A 160 7.97 -23.93 1.16
N PRO A 161 8.37 -24.48 0.00
CA PRO A 161 8.42 -25.93 -0.14
C PRO A 161 9.38 -26.49 0.91
N THR A 162 9.03 -27.61 1.54
CA THR A 162 9.92 -28.35 2.44
C THR A 162 11.19 -28.72 1.67
N PRO A 163 12.38 -28.27 2.11
CA PRO A 163 13.64 -28.66 1.48
C PRO A 163 13.91 -30.16 1.70
N ASP A 164 14.60 -30.78 0.76
CA ASP A 164 14.99 -32.20 0.84
C ASP A 164 16.19 -32.45 1.79
N ASP A 165 16.72 -31.45 2.53
CA ASP A 165 17.90 -31.64 3.39
C ASP A 165 18.02 -30.62 4.57
N ASP A 166 18.72 -31.07 5.62
CA ASP A 166 18.87 -30.55 7.01
C ASP A 166 19.53 -29.16 7.19
N THR A 167 19.41 -28.25 6.22
CA THR A 167 20.08 -26.93 6.24
C THR A 167 19.16 -25.75 6.54
N ILE A 168 18.07 -25.98 7.28
CA ILE A 168 17.28 -24.86 7.78
C ILE A 168 17.87 -24.43 9.13
N LEU A 169 18.48 -23.23 9.13
CA LEU A 169 18.56 -22.41 10.33
C LEU A 169 17.12 -22.27 10.80
N ASP A 170 16.73 -22.97 11.86
CA ASP A 170 15.33 -23.10 12.27
C ASP A 170 14.78 -21.71 12.59
N VAL A 171 14.21 -21.09 11.56
CA VAL A 171 13.62 -19.76 11.60
C VAL A 171 12.54 -19.77 12.69
N PHE A 172 11.84 -20.91 12.86
CA PHE A 172 10.90 -21.11 13.95
C PHE A 172 11.60 -21.17 15.31
N ALA A 173 12.76 -21.81 15.49
CA ALA A 173 13.49 -21.79 16.78
C ALA A 173 13.96 -20.38 17.20
N VAL A 174 14.40 -19.56 16.25
CA VAL A 174 14.79 -18.15 16.50
C VAL A 174 13.57 -17.30 16.90
N PHE A 175 12.40 -17.56 16.33
CA PHE A 175 11.17 -16.80 16.63
C PHE A 175 10.38 -17.34 17.82
N SER A 176 10.44 -18.65 18.11
CA SER A 176 9.75 -19.29 19.24
C SER A 176 10.29 -18.81 20.59
N SER A 177 11.60 -18.58 20.68
CA SER A 177 12.26 -17.99 21.84
C SER A 177 11.86 -16.51 22.05
N SER A 178 11.59 -15.77 20.98
CA SER A 178 11.09 -14.38 21.09
C SER A 178 9.61 -14.32 21.52
N LYS A 179 8.82 -15.35 21.23
CA LYS A 179 7.39 -15.42 21.57
C LYS A 179 7.16 -15.76 23.05
N SER A 180 7.97 -16.66 23.62
CA SER A 180 7.94 -16.97 25.06
C SER A 180 8.25 -15.73 25.91
N ASP A 181 9.26 -14.95 25.51
CA ASP A 181 9.72 -13.79 26.30
C ASP A 181 8.69 -12.64 26.30
N VAL A 182 7.92 -12.49 25.22
CA VAL A 182 6.86 -11.48 25.12
C VAL A 182 5.59 -11.92 25.86
N GLU A 183 5.21 -13.20 25.78
CA GLU A 183 4.04 -13.73 26.51
C GLU A 183 4.27 -13.80 28.02
N GLU A 184 5.49 -14.08 28.47
CA GLU A 184 5.87 -14.13 29.89
C GLU A 184 5.90 -12.71 30.51
N GLY A 185 6.43 -11.72 29.77
CA GLY A 185 6.39 -10.31 30.17
C GLY A 185 4.99 -9.67 30.18
N GLN A 186 4.02 -10.23 29.44
CA GLN A 186 2.61 -9.82 29.50
C GLN A 186 1.89 -10.44 30.71
N ARG A 187 2.14 -11.72 31.04
CA ARG A 187 1.54 -12.39 32.22
C ARG A 187 2.04 -11.81 33.55
N GLU A 188 3.31 -11.44 33.65
CA GLU A 188 3.84 -10.79 34.86
C GLU A 188 3.26 -9.39 35.11
N LYS A 189 2.81 -8.68 34.06
CA LYS A 189 2.13 -7.38 34.19
C LYS A 189 0.68 -7.51 34.66
N GLU A 190 -0.01 -8.57 34.25
CA GLU A 190 -1.38 -8.87 34.71
C GLU A 190 -1.41 -9.34 36.17
N LEU A 191 -0.38 -10.04 36.63
CA LEU A 191 -0.26 -10.49 38.03
C LEU A 191 0.15 -9.38 39.02
N ASN A 192 0.80 -8.31 38.55
CA ASN A 192 1.27 -7.21 39.40
C ASN A 192 0.33 -5.99 39.44
N HIS A 193 -0.81 -6.03 38.75
CA HIS A 193 -1.86 -4.99 38.78
C HIS A 193 -3.22 -5.51 39.31
N GLY A 194 -3.23 -6.66 39.99
CA GLY A 194 -4.38 -7.20 40.74
C GLY A 194 -4.39 -6.79 42.21
#